data_AF-A0A5B7UVD1-F1
#
_entry.id   AF-A0A5B7UVD1-F1
#
_cell.length_a   1.000
_cell.length_b   1.000
_cell.length_c   1.000
_cell.angle_alpha   90.00
_cell.angle_beta   90.00
_cell.angle_gamma   90.00
#
_symmetry.space_group_name_H-M   'P 1'
#
loop_
_entity.id
_entity.type
_entity.pdbx_description
1 polymer ?
#
loop_
_entity_poly.entity_id
_entity_poly.type
_entity_poly.pdbx_seq_one_letter_code
_entity_poly.pdbx_strand_id
1 'polypeptide(L)'
;MSPRPQQRAPKGRTRDRDDRRAVADILLARAQRGVLSPAEGALLAQHVRTEQHLADETRRAMAGTTRTLEQHREAADTAIVEAEQRADRAEQALAPVEQALAETRRRYRGAYDRVDQVLAVLARVRTAQSLGDALAAVAEHDGLSPAAARIHGRMLDHADTTDARLAEQQRDHDIALATIKERARRVRATMQRTVNHYREQAEANATRLDRIREMTDDWERRLPVTVRTATAADAVRRAVDGDDSPVMFDIPTANPATEAEHRAARYRLAWLAARRDRHADRAAMATELPLVQAVERVRALAARMRAGSPPGAAVYYAARIEQALANSNEQEHAA
;
A
#
# COMPACT_ATOMS: atom_id res chain seq x y z
N MET A 1 26.21 56.03 -47.95
CA MET A 1 27.04 56.38 -49.13
C MET A 1 27.50 55.08 -49.76
N SER A 2 26.89 54.67 -50.87
CA SER A 2 27.29 53.43 -51.57
C SER A 2 28.56 53.70 -52.40
N PRO A 3 29.57 52.83 -52.34
CA PRO A 3 30.82 53.03 -53.06
C PRO A 3 30.57 53.01 -54.57
N ARG A 4 31.07 54.03 -55.27
CA ARG A 4 31.01 54.12 -56.74
C ARG A 4 31.71 52.91 -57.35
N PRO A 5 31.09 52.22 -58.33
CA PRO A 5 31.76 51.13 -59.04
C PRO A 5 32.94 51.69 -59.82
N GLN A 6 34.16 51.34 -59.40
CA GLN A 6 35.37 51.67 -60.14
C GLN A 6 35.34 50.91 -61.47
N GLN A 7 35.32 51.67 -62.57
CA GLN A 7 35.42 51.14 -63.92
C GLN A 7 36.81 50.53 -64.08
N ARG A 8 36.92 49.20 -63.92
CA ARG A 8 38.18 48.48 -64.11
C ARG A 8 38.63 48.64 -65.55
N ALA A 9 39.92 48.98 -65.73
CA ALA A 9 40.55 49.02 -67.04
C ALA A 9 40.29 47.71 -67.80
N PRO A 10 39.98 47.77 -69.12
CA PRO A 10 39.72 46.58 -69.91
C PRO A 10 40.91 45.63 -69.80
N LYS A 11 40.65 44.38 -69.40
CA LYS A 11 41.67 43.34 -69.23
C LYS A 11 42.47 43.23 -70.54
N GLY A 12 43.80 43.11 -70.44
CA GLY A 12 44.71 43.12 -71.61
C GLY A 12 44.35 42.15 -72.75
N ARG A 13 43.57 41.10 -72.46
CA ARG A 13 43.02 40.17 -73.47
C ARG A 13 42.03 40.81 -74.46
N THR A 14 41.32 41.87 -74.08
CA THR A 14 40.37 42.54 -74.97
C THR A 14 41.11 43.36 -76.02
N ARG A 15 42.12 44.13 -75.61
CA ARG A 15 42.99 44.89 -76.53
C ARG A 15 43.70 43.98 -77.54
N ASP A 16 44.31 42.90 -77.05
CA ASP A 16 44.99 41.92 -77.91
C ASP A 16 44.02 41.24 -78.91
N ARG A 17 42.73 41.15 -78.61
CA ARG A 17 41.72 40.64 -79.54
C ARG A 17 41.34 41.68 -80.60
N ASP A 18 41.15 42.92 -80.17
CA ASP A 18 40.80 44.02 -81.05
C ASP A 18 41.93 44.30 -82.06
N ASP A 19 43.19 44.28 -81.61
CA ASP A 19 44.37 44.42 -82.46
C ASP A 19 44.47 43.29 -83.50
N ARG A 20 44.21 42.04 -83.08
CA ARG A 20 44.19 40.87 -83.98
C ARG A 20 43.08 40.95 -85.02
N ARG A 21 41.90 41.47 -84.67
CA ARG A 21 40.79 41.69 -85.62
C ARG A 21 41.12 42.76 -86.65
N ALA A 22 41.69 43.88 -86.22
CA ALA A 22 42.12 44.94 -87.12
C ALA A 22 43.12 44.44 -88.18
N VAL A 23 44.08 43.60 -87.78
CA VAL A 23 45.02 42.95 -88.71
C VAL A 23 44.30 41.98 -89.66
N ALA A 24 43.36 41.17 -89.16
CA ALA A 24 42.60 40.23 -89.99
C ALA A 24 41.73 40.94 -91.05
N ASP A 25 41.09 42.05 -90.70
CA ASP A 25 40.27 42.85 -91.61
C ASP A 25 41.10 43.41 -92.79
N ILE A 26 42.33 43.88 -92.52
CA ILE A 26 43.27 44.33 -93.54
C ILE A 26 43.65 43.19 -94.49
N LEU A 27 43.94 41.99 -93.94
CA LEU A 27 44.30 40.82 -94.74
C LEU A 27 43.12 40.32 -95.60
N LEU A 28 41.90 40.30 -95.06
CA LEU A 28 40.68 39.95 -95.81
C LEU A 28 40.40 40.92 -96.96
N ALA A 29 40.54 42.23 -96.72
CA ALA A 29 40.36 43.23 -97.77
C ALA A 29 41.37 43.07 -98.92
N ARG A 30 42.60 42.64 -98.63
CA ARG A 30 43.62 42.35 -99.65
C ARG A 30 43.37 41.03 -100.38
N ALA A 31 42.87 40.01 -99.69
CA ALA A 31 42.44 38.75 -100.29
C ALA A 31 41.31 38.97 -101.32
N GLN A 32 40.32 39.80 -100.98
CA GLN A 32 39.20 40.15 -101.88
C GLN A 32 39.65 40.85 -103.16
N ARG A 33 40.76 41.61 -103.10
CA ARG A 33 41.35 42.28 -104.28
C ARG A 33 42.27 41.35 -105.09
N GLY A 34 42.47 40.11 -104.66
CA GLY A 34 43.37 39.15 -105.33
C GLY A 34 44.86 39.46 -105.18
N VAL A 35 45.26 40.31 -104.23
CA VAL A 35 46.65 40.78 -104.06
C VAL A 35 47.29 40.23 -102.76
N LEU A 36 46.79 39.10 -102.27
CA LEU A 36 47.30 38.48 -101.05
C LEU A 36 48.56 37.69 -101.36
N SER A 37 49.67 38.03 -100.71
CA SER A 37 50.88 37.21 -100.83
C SER A 37 50.70 35.86 -100.10
N PRO A 38 51.46 34.82 -100.47
CA PRO A 38 51.44 33.54 -99.76
C PRO A 38 51.72 33.68 -98.25
N ALA A 39 52.61 34.60 -97.85
CA ALA A 39 52.92 34.87 -96.45
C ALA A 39 51.74 35.52 -95.70
N GLU A 40 51.05 36.47 -96.34
CA GLU A 40 49.83 37.08 -95.80
C GLU A 40 48.68 36.06 -95.70
N GLY A 41 48.57 35.14 -96.66
CA GLY A 41 47.65 34.01 -96.60
C GLY A 41 47.94 33.06 -95.43
N ALA A 42 49.22 32.78 -95.16
CA ALA A 42 49.62 31.97 -94.01
C ALA A 42 49.26 32.65 -92.67
N LEU A 43 49.46 33.97 -92.55
CA LEU A 43 49.07 34.75 -91.36
C LEU A 43 47.55 34.74 -91.15
N LEU A 44 46.76 34.90 -92.22
CA LEU A 44 45.30 34.83 -92.13
C LEU A 44 44.83 33.42 -91.70
N ALA A 45 45.42 32.36 -92.27
CA ALA A 45 45.12 30.99 -91.87
C ALA A 45 45.49 30.72 -90.40
N GLN A 46 46.62 31.25 -89.92
CA GLN A 46 47.02 31.17 -88.52
C GLN A 46 46.04 31.92 -87.60
N HIS A 47 45.56 33.10 -88.01
CA HIS A 47 44.54 33.85 -87.26
C HIS A 47 43.24 33.04 -87.11
N VAL A 48 42.73 32.46 -88.21
CA VAL A 48 41.50 31.63 -88.18
C VAL A 48 41.67 30.42 -87.24
N ARG A 49 42.80 29.69 -87.32
CA ARG A 49 43.08 28.57 -86.41
C ARG A 49 43.11 29.03 -84.95
N THR A 50 43.67 30.21 -84.68
CA THR A 50 43.74 30.78 -83.33
C THR A 50 42.35 31.14 -82.79
N GLU A 51 41.49 31.80 -83.59
CA GLU A 51 40.12 32.11 -83.15
C GLU A 51 39.27 30.83 -82.99
N GLN A 52 39.41 29.83 -83.87
CA GLN A 52 38.75 28.53 -83.69
C GLN A 52 39.20 27.87 -82.39
N HIS A 53 40.50 27.87 -82.11
CA HIS A 53 41.03 27.32 -80.86
C HIS A 53 40.48 28.07 -79.64
N LEU A 54 40.46 29.40 -79.65
CA LEU A 54 39.90 30.21 -78.56
C LEU A 54 38.39 30.00 -78.38
N ALA A 55 37.64 29.84 -79.48
CA ALA A 55 36.22 29.52 -79.44
C ALA A 55 35.97 28.14 -78.82
N ASP A 56 36.78 27.14 -79.18
CA ASP A 56 36.73 25.80 -78.59
C ASP A 56 37.09 25.80 -77.11
N GLU A 57 38.14 26.52 -76.71
CA GLU A 57 38.51 26.71 -75.32
C GLU A 57 37.37 27.37 -74.52
N THR A 58 36.77 28.41 -75.07
CA THR A 58 35.64 29.11 -74.43
C THR A 58 34.43 28.19 -74.29
N ARG A 59 34.11 27.40 -75.33
CA ARG A 59 33.03 26.41 -75.28
C ARG A 59 33.30 25.33 -74.23
N ARG A 60 34.52 24.81 -74.15
CA ARG A 60 34.92 23.83 -73.12
C ARG A 60 34.84 24.44 -71.71
N ALA A 61 35.29 25.67 -71.53
CA ALA A 61 35.22 26.36 -70.25
C ALA A 61 33.76 26.58 -69.82
N MET A 62 32.90 27.06 -70.73
CA MET A 62 31.46 27.25 -70.47
C MET A 62 30.76 25.92 -70.16
N ALA A 63 31.04 24.87 -70.93
CA ALA A 63 30.50 23.53 -70.67
C ALA A 63 30.93 23.00 -69.30
N GLY A 64 32.19 23.24 -68.90
CA GLY A 64 32.70 22.92 -67.57
C GLY A 64 31.94 23.66 -66.47
N THR A 65 31.79 24.98 -66.60
CA THR A 65 31.06 25.79 -65.60
C THR A 65 29.58 25.42 -65.51
N THR A 66 28.91 25.13 -66.62
CA THR A 66 27.51 24.71 -66.62
C THR A 66 27.35 23.36 -65.92
N ARG A 67 28.27 22.41 -66.18
CA ARG A 67 28.24 21.10 -65.51
C ARG A 67 28.48 21.24 -64.00
N THR A 68 29.43 22.06 -63.58
CA THR A 68 29.69 22.32 -62.16
C THR A 68 28.48 22.99 -61.48
N LEU A 69 27.83 23.96 -62.14
CA LEU A 69 26.61 24.59 -61.62
C LEU A 69 25.47 23.58 -61.46
N GLU A 70 25.29 22.69 -62.42
CA GLU A 70 24.25 21.66 -62.35
C GLU A 70 24.52 20.67 -61.22
N GLN A 71 25.77 20.21 -61.07
CA GLN A 71 26.18 19.37 -59.94
C GLN A 71 25.93 20.04 -58.58
N HIS A 72 26.17 21.36 -58.48
CA HIS A 72 25.87 22.09 -57.25
C HIS A 72 24.38 22.25 -56.99
N ARG A 73 23.54 22.37 -58.03
CA ARG A 73 22.08 22.41 -57.89
C ARG A 73 21.55 21.06 -57.41
N GLU A 74 21.95 19.97 -58.06
CA GLU A 74 21.56 18.62 -57.66
C GLU A 74 22.00 18.32 -56.21
N ALA A 75 23.21 18.73 -55.82
CA ALA A 75 23.68 18.59 -54.45
C ALA A 75 22.86 19.45 -53.45
N ALA A 76 22.49 20.66 -53.83
CA ALA A 76 21.66 21.54 -53.00
C ALA A 76 20.23 20.98 -52.84
N ASP A 77 19.62 20.50 -53.92
CA ASP A 77 18.28 19.91 -53.91
C ASP A 77 18.26 18.65 -53.03
N THR A 78 19.28 17.80 -53.14
CA THR A 78 19.45 16.63 -52.28
C THR A 78 19.56 17.04 -50.81
N ALA A 79 20.38 18.05 -50.50
CA ALA A 79 20.55 18.54 -49.13
C ALA A 79 19.26 19.15 -48.56
N ILE A 80 18.44 19.81 -49.38
CA ILE A 80 17.12 20.34 -48.99
C ILE A 80 16.18 19.18 -48.64
N VAL A 81 16.06 18.18 -49.52
CA VAL A 81 15.21 17.01 -49.27
C VAL A 81 15.62 16.28 -47.99
N GLU A 82 16.92 16.09 -47.76
CA GLU A 82 17.42 15.46 -46.52
C GLU A 82 17.12 16.31 -45.27
N ALA A 83 17.15 17.64 -45.39
CA ALA A 83 16.80 18.54 -44.30
C ALA A 83 15.30 18.49 -43.98
N GLU A 84 14.44 18.50 -44.99
CA GLU A 84 12.98 18.36 -44.86
C GLU A 84 12.61 17.03 -44.20
N GLN A 85 13.17 15.92 -44.69
CA GLN A 85 12.94 14.60 -44.09
C GLN A 85 13.41 14.50 -42.63
N ARG A 86 14.48 15.22 -42.25
CA ARG A 86 14.93 15.29 -40.86
C ARG A 86 13.97 16.12 -40.00
N ALA A 87 13.42 17.21 -40.54
CA ALA A 87 12.41 18.02 -39.86
C ALA A 87 11.13 17.19 -39.63
N ASP A 88 10.61 16.51 -40.66
CA ASP A 88 9.43 15.65 -40.55
C ASP A 88 9.62 14.56 -39.48
N ARG A 89 10.79 13.91 -39.46
CA ARG A 89 11.12 12.90 -38.44
C ARG A 89 11.18 13.51 -37.03
N ALA A 90 11.70 14.72 -36.89
CA ALA A 90 11.74 15.41 -35.59
C ALA A 90 10.34 15.79 -35.11
N GLU A 91 9.47 16.29 -35.99
CA GLU A 91 8.08 16.60 -35.68
C GLU A 91 7.29 15.35 -35.27
N GLN A 92 7.44 14.26 -36.02
CA GLN A 92 6.84 12.96 -35.69
C GLN A 92 7.33 12.41 -34.34
N ALA A 93 8.60 12.65 -33.99
CA ALA A 93 9.16 12.25 -32.70
C ALA A 93 8.69 13.14 -31.53
N LEU A 94 8.38 14.42 -31.78
CA LEU A 94 7.90 15.36 -30.75
C LEU A 94 6.41 15.15 -30.43
N ALA A 95 5.58 14.80 -31.41
CA ALA A 95 4.14 14.57 -31.22
C ALA A 95 3.79 13.64 -30.03
N PRO A 96 4.40 12.44 -29.86
CA PRO A 96 4.09 11.59 -28.71
C PRO A 96 4.58 12.18 -27.37
N VAL A 97 5.67 12.94 -27.36
CA VAL A 97 6.18 13.61 -26.15
C VAL A 97 5.20 14.70 -25.70
N GLU A 98 4.67 15.48 -26.63
CA GLU A 98 3.66 16.50 -26.34
C GLU A 98 2.36 15.88 -25.82
N GLN A 99 1.92 14.76 -26.40
CA GLN A 99 0.76 14.01 -25.93
C GLN A 99 0.99 13.48 -24.50
N ALA A 100 2.15 12.88 -24.21
CA ALA A 100 2.50 12.40 -22.87
C ALA A 100 2.56 13.55 -21.85
N LEU A 101 3.10 14.71 -22.23
CA LEU A 101 3.10 15.92 -21.39
C LEU A 101 1.69 16.46 -21.14
N ALA A 102 0.83 16.46 -22.16
CA ALA A 102 -0.56 16.89 -22.02
C ALA A 102 -1.34 15.95 -21.08
N GLU A 103 -1.16 14.65 -21.20
CA GLU A 103 -1.76 13.66 -20.31
C GLU A 103 -1.25 13.83 -18.87
N THR A 104 0.06 13.98 -18.69
CA THR A 104 0.69 14.22 -17.40
C THR A 104 0.12 15.48 -16.73
N ARG A 105 -0.02 16.57 -17.48
CA ARG A 105 -0.65 17.81 -17.00
C ARG A 105 -2.11 17.59 -16.58
N ARG A 106 -2.90 16.81 -17.34
CA ARG A 106 -4.29 16.49 -16.96
C ARG A 106 -4.34 15.69 -15.65
N ARG A 107 -3.47 14.68 -15.50
CA ARG A 107 -3.37 13.87 -14.27
C ARG A 107 -3.02 14.74 -13.06
N TYR A 108 -2.04 15.64 -13.20
CA TYR A 108 -1.65 16.55 -12.12
C TYR A 108 -2.76 17.55 -11.77
N ARG A 109 -3.47 18.13 -12.75
CA ARG A 109 -4.63 18.99 -12.46
C ARG A 109 -5.68 18.26 -11.64
N GLY A 110 -6.08 17.05 -12.04
CA GLY A 110 -7.03 16.26 -11.26
C GLY A 110 -6.52 15.88 -9.87
N ALA A 111 -5.20 15.78 -9.67
CA ALA A 111 -4.62 15.60 -8.34
C ALA A 111 -4.70 16.88 -7.50
N TYR A 112 -4.38 18.04 -8.08
CA TYR A 112 -4.51 19.34 -7.41
C TYR A 112 -5.98 19.64 -7.05
N ASP A 113 -6.92 19.38 -7.96
CA ASP A 113 -8.35 19.56 -7.70
C ASP A 113 -8.82 18.74 -6.48
N ARG A 114 -8.33 17.49 -6.35
CA ARG A 114 -8.59 16.65 -5.16
C ARG A 114 -7.96 17.22 -3.89
N VAL A 115 -6.74 17.73 -3.97
CA VAL A 115 -6.08 18.37 -2.82
C VAL A 115 -6.86 19.61 -2.39
N ASP A 116 -7.29 20.45 -3.32
CA ASP A 116 -8.09 21.64 -3.03
C ASP A 116 -9.46 21.28 -2.42
N GLN A 117 -10.11 20.22 -2.91
CA GLN A 117 -11.33 19.69 -2.30
C GLN A 117 -11.11 19.27 -0.84
N VAL A 118 -10.05 18.51 -0.56
CA VAL A 118 -9.71 18.09 0.81
C VAL A 118 -9.38 19.30 1.69
N LEU A 119 -8.61 20.27 1.19
CA LEU A 119 -8.30 21.50 1.92
C LEU A 119 -9.55 22.32 2.25
N ALA A 120 -10.53 22.38 1.33
CA ALA A 120 -11.81 23.04 1.56
C ALA A 120 -12.62 22.34 2.66
N VAL A 121 -12.64 20.99 2.67
CA VAL A 121 -13.28 20.20 3.73
C VAL A 121 -12.60 20.44 5.07
N LEU A 122 -11.27 20.42 5.12
CA LEU A 122 -10.52 20.71 6.35
C LEU A 122 -10.78 22.13 6.87
N ALA A 123 -10.91 23.12 5.99
CA ALA A 123 -11.28 24.47 6.37
C ALA A 123 -12.70 24.54 6.96
N ARG A 124 -13.66 23.80 6.39
CA ARG A 124 -15.02 23.68 6.93
C ARG A 124 -15.05 22.98 8.28
N VAL A 125 -14.32 21.88 8.44
CA VAL A 125 -14.17 21.16 9.72
C VAL A 125 -13.56 22.07 10.78
N ARG A 126 -12.51 22.85 10.42
CA ARG A 126 -11.87 23.79 11.34
C ARG A 126 -12.80 24.91 11.81
N THR A 127 -13.78 25.29 11.00
CA THR A 127 -14.74 26.36 11.28
C THR A 127 -16.07 25.86 11.83
N ALA A 128 -16.24 24.54 11.99
CA ALA A 128 -17.43 23.93 12.54
C ALA A 128 -17.65 24.34 14.00
N GLN A 129 -18.89 24.65 14.36
CA GLN A 129 -19.27 25.05 15.72
C GLN A 129 -19.67 23.86 16.60
N SER A 130 -19.86 22.70 16.01
CA SER A 130 -20.28 21.47 16.67
C SER A 130 -19.58 20.24 16.04
N LEU A 131 -19.59 19.12 16.75
CA LEU A 131 -19.10 17.85 16.23
C LEU A 131 -19.95 17.37 15.05
N GLY A 132 -21.27 17.57 15.10
CA GLY A 132 -22.19 17.27 14.03
C GLY A 132 -21.91 18.06 12.75
N ASP A 133 -21.59 19.35 12.85
CA ASP A 133 -21.21 20.19 11.70
C ASP A 133 -19.90 19.73 11.06
N ALA A 134 -18.91 19.36 11.87
CA ALA A 134 -17.64 18.83 11.39
C ALA A 134 -17.85 17.51 10.64
N LEU A 135 -18.64 16.59 11.20
CA LEU A 135 -18.92 15.30 10.59
C LEU A 135 -19.83 15.41 9.36
N ALA A 136 -20.73 16.40 9.31
CA ALA A 136 -21.51 16.70 8.11
C ALA A 136 -20.60 17.16 6.96
N ALA A 137 -19.58 17.97 7.22
CA ALA A 137 -18.63 18.41 6.19
C ALA A 137 -17.82 17.23 5.61
N VAL A 138 -17.45 16.25 6.44
CA VAL A 138 -16.77 15.01 5.98
C VAL A 138 -17.74 14.11 5.21
N ALA A 139 -18.96 13.92 5.71
CA ALA A 139 -19.99 13.13 5.04
C ALA A 139 -20.33 13.66 3.64
N GLU A 140 -20.40 14.99 3.46
CA GLU A 140 -20.59 15.62 2.14
C GLU A 140 -19.44 15.30 1.17
N HIS A 141 -18.19 15.27 1.65
CA HIS A 141 -17.05 14.88 0.85
C HIS A 141 -17.09 13.41 0.43
N ASP A 142 -17.58 12.55 1.32
CA ASP A 142 -17.70 11.11 1.06
C ASP A 142 -18.92 10.74 0.20
N GLY A 143 -19.66 11.75 -0.28
CA GLY A 143 -20.73 11.59 -1.26
C GLY A 143 -22.15 11.61 -0.69
N LEU A 144 -22.33 11.90 0.61
CA LEU A 144 -23.66 12.19 1.12
C LEU A 144 -24.17 13.51 0.57
N SER A 145 -25.47 13.56 0.27
CA SER A 145 -26.10 14.84 -0.07
C SER A 145 -26.00 15.80 1.12
N PRO A 146 -25.89 17.12 0.88
CA PRO A 146 -25.82 18.10 1.97
C PRO A 146 -27.00 18.03 2.93
N ALA A 147 -28.19 17.63 2.46
CA ALA A 147 -29.36 17.45 3.32
C ALA A 147 -29.20 16.23 4.25
N ALA A 148 -28.74 15.09 3.72
CA ALA A 148 -28.51 13.89 4.51
C ALA A 148 -27.38 14.08 5.52
N ALA A 149 -26.27 14.71 5.12
CA ALA A 149 -25.15 15.02 5.99
C ALA A 149 -25.57 15.94 7.16
N ARG A 150 -26.39 16.96 6.91
CA ARG A 150 -26.92 17.83 7.97
C ARG A 150 -27.87 17.10 8.94
N ILE A 151 -28.70 16.19 8.43
CA ILE A 151 -29.57 15.38 9.30
C ILE A 151 -28.70 14.50 10.21
N HIS A 152 -27.67 13.85 9.66
CA HIS A 152 -26.74 13.04 10.42
C HIS A 152 -25.98 13.87 11.47
N GLY A 153 -25.51 15.06 11.10
CA GLY A 153 -24.87 16.00 12.03
C GLY A 153 -25.78 16.36 13.21
N ARG A 154 -27.03 16.74 12.95
CA ARG A 154 -28.00 17.06 14.01
C ARG A 154 -28.32 15.89 14.94
N MET A 155 -28.38 14.67 14.40
CA MET A 155 -28.58 13.47 15.22
C MET A 155 -27.41 13.25 16.19
N LEU A 156 -26.19 13.47 15.71
CA LEU A 156 -24.99 13.36 16.53
C LEU A 156 -24.92 14.48 17.58
N ASP A 157 -25.24 15.72 17.21
CA ASP A 157 -25.29 16.82 18.18
C ASP A 157 -26.33 16.56 19.27
N HIS A 158 -27.48 15.98 18.90
CA HIS A 158 -28.49 15.59 19.86
C HIS A 158 -28.03 14.45 20.79
N ALA A 159 -27.34 13.46 20.23
CA ALA A 159 -26.74 12.37 21.01
C ALA A 159 -25.62 12.87 21.93
N ASP A 160 -24.92 13.94 21.56
CA ASP A 160 -23.82 14.51 22.34
C ASP A 160 -24.27 15.48 23.44
N THR A 161 -25.59 15.72 23.55
CA THR A 161 -26.13 16.54 24.64
C THR A 161 -25.84 15.91 26.00
N THR A 162 -25.64 16.75 27.01
CA THR A 162 -25.42 16.31 28.40
C THR A 162 -26.56 15.45 28.90
N ASP A 163 -27.79 15.78 28.53
CA ASP A 163 -28.98 15.07 28.95
C ASP A 163 -29.04 13.67 28.34
N ALA A 164 -28.67 13.53 27.06
CA ALA A 164 -28.57 12.22 26.41
C ALA A 164 -27.50 11.34 27.08
N ARG A 165 -26.31 11.91 27.35
CA ARG A 165 -25.24 11.20 28.06
C ARG A 165 -25.64 10.80 29.48
N LEU A 166 -26.30 11.68 30.23
CA LEU A 166 -26.80 11.37 31.57
C LEU A 166 -27.89 10.29 31.55
N ALA A 167 -28.80 10.33 30.57
CA ALA A 167 -29.83 9.31 30.41
C ALA A 167 -29.23 7.93 30.08
N GLU A 168 -28.16 7.89 29.26
CA GLU A 168 -27.41 6.67 28.97
C GLU A 168 -26.68 6.14 30.21
N GLN A 169 -25.96 7.01 30.94
CA GLN A 169 -25.32 6.64 32.21
C GLN A 169 -26.33 6.12 33.25
N GLN A 170 -27.51 6.73 33.33
CA GLN A 170 -28.58 6.28 34.22
C GLN A 170 -29.09 4.89 33.79
N ARG A 171 -29.29 4.65 32.49
CA ARG A 171 -29.65 3.32 31.97
C ARG A 171 -28.62 2.28 32.35
N ASP A 172 -27.34 2.56 32.14
CA ASP A 172 -26.25 1.64 32.47
C ASP A 172 -26.21 1.34 33.97
N HIS A 173 -26.40 2.38 34.81
CA HIS A 173 -26.52 2.22 36.25
C HIS A 173 -27.71 1.32 36.63
N ASP A 174 -28.88 1.55 36.02
CA ASP A 174 -30.09 0.75 36.30
C ASP A 174 -29.92 -0.70 35.87
N ILE A 175 -29.28 -0.95 34.72
CA ILE A 175 -28.93 -2.29 34.25
C ILE A 175 -27.99 -2.96 35.26
N ALA A 176 -26.91 -2.28 35.66
CA ALA A 176 -25.96 -2.82 36.63
C ALA A 176 -26.64 -3.14 37.97
N LEU A 177 -27.50 -2.25 38.46
CA LEU A 177 -28.27 -2.44 39.68
C LEU A 177 -29.23 -3.64 39.56
N ALA A 178 -29.91 -3.79 38.42
CA ALA A 178 -30.79 -4.92 38.14
C ALA A 178 -30.01 -6.24 38.11
N THR A 179 -28.84 -6.27 37.47
CA THR A 179 -27.95 -7.44 37.44
C THR A 179 -27.47 -7.83 38.84
N ILE A 180 -27.07 -6.86 39.67
CA ILE A 180 -26.65 -7.12 41.06
C ILE A 180 -27.83 -7.66 41.89
N LYS A 181 -29.02 -7.06 41.77
CA LYS A 181 -30.24 -7.53 42.46
C LYS A 181 -30.58 -8.96 42.07
N GLU A 182 -30.50 -9.29 40.79
CA GLU A 182 -30.76 -10.65 40.30
C GLU A 182 -29.71 -11.65 40.81
N ARG A 183 -28.43 -11.28 40.81
CA ARG A 183 -27.36 -12.09 41.40
C ARG A 183 -27.61 -12.34 42.90
N ALA A 184 -28.01 -11.32 43.65
CA ALA A 184 -28.33 -11.44 45.07
C ALA A 184 -29.55 -12.37 45.31
N ARG A 185 -30.59 -12.28 44.48
CA ARG A 185 -31.74 -13.21 44.53
C ARG A 185 -31.31 -14.65 44.28
N ARG A 186 -30.47 -14.89 43.26
CA ARG A 186 -29.95 -16.23 42.96
C ARG A 186 -29.10 -16.80 44.10
N VAL A 187 -28.21 -15.99 44.68
CA VAL A 187 -27.41 -16.41 45.84
C VAL A 187 -28.31 -16.76 47.02
N ARG A 188 -29.31 -15.94 47.33
CA ARG A 188 -30.30 -16.21 48.38
C ARG A 188 -31.06 -17.51 48.13
N ALA A 189 -31.53 -17.74 46.91
CA ALA A 189 -32.25 -18.96 46.54
C ALA A 189 -31.36 -20.21 46.65
N THR A 190 -30.07 -20.10 46.31
CA THR A 190 -29.10 -21.19 46.51
C THR A 190 -28.84 -21.45 47.98
N MET A 191 -28.60 -20.40 48.79
CA MET A 191 -28.42 -20.54 50.24
C MET A 191 -29.64 -21.17 50.90
N GLN A 192 -30.85 -20.77 50.51
CA GLN A 192 -32.09 -21.36 51.05
C GLN A 192 -32.20 -22.85 50.71
N ARG A 193 -31.86 -23.24 49.47
CA ARG A 193 -31.82 -24.65 49.07
C ARG A 193 -30.80 -25.44 49.90
N THR A 194 -29.62 -24.87 50.15
CA THR A 194 -28.60 -25.48 51.01
C THR A 194 -29.08 -25.63 52.45
N VAL A 195 -29.72 -24.62 53.02
CA VAL A 195 -30.30 -24.68 54.38
C VAL A 195 -31.39 -25.75 54.47
N ASN A 196 -32.29 -25.80 53.50
CA ASN A 196 -33.33 -26.82 53.45
C ASN A 196 -32.73 -28.22 53.34
N HIS A 197 -31.71 -28.40 52.49
CA HIS A 197 -31.00 -29.67 52.34
C HIS A 197 -30.37 -30.13 53.66
N TYR A 198 -29.70 -29.24 54.40
CA TYR A 198 -29.13 -29.59 55.71
C TYR A 198 -30.21 -29.90 56.76
N ARG A 199 -31.36 -29.20 56.72
CA ARG A 199 -32.49 -29.52 57.59
C ARG A 199 -33.04 -30.92 57.30
N GLU A 200 -33.28 -31.24 56.03
CA GLU A 200 -33.74 -32.57 55.59
C GLU A 200 -32.73 -33.66 55.98
N GLN A 201 -31.42 -33.42 55.82
CA GLN A 201 -30.38 -34.32 56.29
C GLN A 201 -30.41 -34.52 57.81
N ALA A 202 -30.60 -33.45 58.58
CA ALA A 202 -30.70 -33.53 60.03
C ALA A 202 -31.92 -34.35 60.48
N GLU A 203 -33.08 -34.15 59.83
CA GLU A 203 -34.30 -34.92 60.09
C GLU A 203 -34.15 -36.40 59.71
N ALA A 204 -33.52 -36.68 58.56
CA ALA A 204 -33.20 -38.05 58.15
C ALA A 204 -32.23 -38.73 59.13
N ASN A 205 -31.21 -38.01 59.59
CA ASN A 205 -30.26 -38.51 60.59
C ASN A 205 -30.93 -38.75 61.95
N ALA A 206 -31.83 -37.87 62.40
CA ALA A 206 -32.60 -38.07 63.61
C ALA A 206 -33.45 -39.35 63.51
N THR A 207 -34.15 -39.54 62.39
CA THR A 207 -34.95 -40.74 62.12
C THR A 207 -34.09 -42.00 62.10
N ARG A 208 -32.89 -41.93 61.50
CA ARG A 208 -31.92 -43.03 61.47
C ARG A 208 -31.43 -43.38 62.87
N LEU A 209 -31.14 -42.39 63.71
CA LEU A 209 -30.70 -42.60 65.09
C LEU A 209 -31.81 -43.23 65.94
N ASP A 210 -33.07 -42.81 65.79
CA ASP A 210 -34.19 -43.43 66.49
C ASP A 210 -34.39 -44.89 66.08
N ARG A 211 -34.23 -45.21 64.79
CA ARG A 211 -34.23 -46.59 64.31
C ARG A 211 -33.09 -47.44 64.90
N ILE A 212 -31.89 -46.87 65.00
CA ILE A 212 -30.73 -47.54 65.63
C ILE A 212 -31.01 -47.79 67.12
N ARG A 213 -31.64 -46.84 67.82
CA ARG A 213 -32.07 -47.03 69.21
C ARG A 213 -33.08 -48.16 69.35
N GLU A 214 -34.13 -48.18 68.54
CA GLU A 214 -35.11 -49.28 68.52
C GLU A 214 -34.45 -50.63 68.25
N MET A 215 -33.54 -50.69 67.27
CA MET A 215 -32.77 -51.91 66.97
C MET A 215 -31.90 -52.34 68.16
N THR A 216 -31.25 -51.39 68.83
CA THR A 216 -30.39 -51.65 69.99
C THR A 216 -31.22 -52.21 71.15
N ASP A 217 -32.39 -51.62 71.43
CA ASP A 217 -33.32 -52.09 72.45
C ASP A 217 -33.87 -53.51 72.13
N ASP A 218 -34.18 -53.81 70.87
CA ASP A 218 -34.62 -55.16 70.44
C ASP A 218 -33.47 -56.18 70.52
N TRP A 219 -32.25 -55.79 70.16
CA TRP A 219 -31.05 -56.62 70.28
C TRP A 219 -30.72 -56.95 71.73
N GLU A 220 -30.83 -55.98 72.64
CA GLU A 220 -30.59 -56.18 74.07
C GLU A 220 -31.56 -57.20 74.68
N ARG A 221 -32.79 -57.27 74.15
CA ARG A 221 -33.83 -58.25 74.54
C ARG A 221 -33.60 -59.64 73.94
N ARG A 222 -32.95 -59.76 72.79
CA ARG A 222 -32.82 -61.04 72.05
C ARG A 222 -31.51 -61.80 72.28
N LEU A 223 -30.46 -61.15 72.76
CA LEU A 223 -29.15 -61.79 72.91
C LEU A 223 -28.93 -62.44 74.30
N PRO A 224 -28.50 -63.72 74.36
CA PRO A 224 -28.08 -64.37 75.60
C PRO A 224 -26.88 -63.64 76.24
N VAL A 225 -26.85 -63.60 77.58
CA VAL A 225 -25.87 -62.85 78.40
C VAL A 225 -24.40 -63.20 78.08
N THR A 226 -24.12 -64.36 77.50
CA THR A 226 -22.77 -64.86 77.21
C THR A 226 -22.08 -64.25 75.98
N VAL A 227 -22.79 -63.55 75.08
CA VAL A 227 -22.21 -62.94 73.86
C VAL A 227 -21.87 -61.44 74.06
N ARG A 228 -22.11 -60.89 75.26
CA ARG A 228 -22.02 -59.45 75.56
C ARG A 228 -20.60 -58.87 75.71
N THR A 229 -19.53 -59.58 75.37
CA THR A 229 -18.17 -59.05 75.59
C THR A 229 -17.33 -58.94 74.31
N ALA A 230 -16.71 -57.77 74.18
CA ALA A 230 -15.74 -57.30 73.19
C ALA A 230 -16.24 -56.94 71.78
N THR A 231 -16.93 -57.80 71.03
CA THR A 231 -17.08 -57.57 69.57
C THR A 231 -18.26 -56.66 69.18
N ALA A 232 -19.35 -56.66 69.96
CA ALA A 232 -20.54 -55.83 69.69
C ALA A 232 -20.34 -54.35 70.05
N ALA A 233 -19.56 -54.08 71.10
CA ALA A 233 -19.28 -52.72 71.54
C ALA A 233 -18.40 -51.94 70.54
N ASP A 234 -17.50 -52.63 69.83
CA ASP A 234 -16.61 -52.02 68.84
C ASP A 234 -17.33 -51.74 67.51
N ALA A 235 -18.28 -52.60 67.12
CA ALA A 235 -19.15 -52.38 65.97
C ALA A 235 -20.13 -51.21 66.18
N VAL A 236 -20.71 -51.08 67.38
CA VAL A 236 -21.59 -49.95 67.73
C VAL A 236 -20.79 -48.65 67.81
N ARG A 237 -19.56 -48.67 68.32
CA ARG A 237 -18.71 -47.46 68.39
C ARG A 237 -18.36 -46.92 67.00
N ARG A 238 -17.99 -47.79 66.04
CA ARG A 238 -17.70 -47.37 64.64
C ARG A 238 -18.93 -46.86 63.90
N ALA A 239 -20.10 -47.45 64.13
CA ALA A 239 -21.36 -46.99 63.54
C ALA A 239 -21.78 -45.60 64.04
N VAL A 240 -21.49 -45.25 65.31
CA VAL A 240 -21.74 -43.92 65.87
C VAL A 240 -20.80 -42.85 65.29
N ASP A 241 -19.57 -43.23 64.93
CA ASP A 241 -18.60 -42.33 64.27
C ASP A 241 -18.84 -42.21 62.74
N GLY A 242 -19.88 -42.86 62.20
CA GLY A 242 -20.30 -42.75 60.80
C GLY A 242 -19.60 -43.70 59.82
N ASP A 243 -18.89 -44.73 60.31
CA ASP A 243 -18.25 -45.75 59.47
C ASP A 243 -19.13 -47.01 59.39
N ASP A 244 -19.88 -47.14 58.28
CA ASP A 244 -20.76 -48.27 57.98
C ASP A 244 -20.04 -49.45 57.28
N SER A 245 -18.71 -49.46 57.27
CA SER A 245 -17.94 -50.52 56.62
C SER A 245 -18.15 -51.89 57.31
N PRO A 246 -18.54 -52.96 56.59
CA PRO A 246 -18.61 -54.28 57.18
C PRO A 246 -17.23 -54.69 57.71
N VAL A 247 -17.18 -55.36 58.87
CA VAL A 247 -15.93 -55.93 59.41
C VAL A 247 -15.47 -57.06 58.48
N MET A 248 -14.72 -56.70 57.44
CA MET A 248 -14.13 -57.61 56.47
C MET A 248 -12.70 -57.90 56.89
N PHE A 249 -12.34 -59.18 56.99
CA PHE A 249 -10.96 -59.61 57.15
C PHE A 249 -10.15 -59.15 55.93
N ASP A 250 -9.09 -58.38 56.15
CA ASP A 250 -8.20 -57.91 55.09
C ASP A 250 -7.53 -59.09 54.38
N ILE A 251 -7.90 -59.32 53.11
CA ILE A 251 -7.07 -60.03 52.15
C ILE A 251 -6.45 -58.96 51.26
N PRO A 252 -5.10 -58.80 51.24
CA PRO A 252 -4.46 -57.76 50.46
C PRO A 252 -4.49 -58.14 48.98
N THR A 253 -5.54 -57.77 48.25
CA THR A 253 -5.59 -57.87 46.79
C THR A 253 -5.49 -56.49 46.15
N ALA A 254 -4.33 -55.84 46.34
CA ALA A 254 -3.91 -54.76 45.47
C ALA A 254 -2.53 -55.14 44.92
N ASN A 255 -2.53 -55.72 43.71
CA ASN A 255 -1.30 -55.97 42.97
C ASN A 255 -0.73 -54.60 42.54
N PRO A 256 0.41 -54.14 43.08
CA PRO A 256 0.95 -52.79 42.82
C PRO A 256 1.30 -52.55 41.33
N ALA A 257 1.34 -53.61 40.52
CA ALA A 257 1.55 -53.53 39.07
C ALA A 257 0.41 -52.80 38.34
N THR A 258 -0.86 -53.00 38.73
CA THR A 258 -2.01 -52.39 38.02
C THR A 258 -2.17 -50.91 38.31
N GLU A 259 -1.77 -50.46 39.49
CA GLU A 259 -1.80 -49.05 39.88
C GLU A 259 -0.64 -48.25 39.25
N ALA A 260 0.51 -48.90 39.05
CA ALA A 260 1.63 -48.34 38.29
C ALA A 260 1.25 -48.18 36.80
N GLU A 261 0.58 -49.16 36.21
CA GLU A 261 0.06 -49.07 34.83
C GLU A 261 -1.01 -47.98 34.68
N HIS A 262 -1.94 -47.86 35.64
CA HIS A 262 -2.94 -46.78 35.65
C HIS A 262 -2.32 -45.38 35.80
N ARG A 263 -1.25 -45.25 36.60
CA ARG A 263 -0.48 -44.00 36.68
C ARG A 263 0.24 -43.70 35.37
N ALA A 264 0.90 -44.69 34.77
CA ALA A 264 1.58 -44.53 33.48
C ALA A 264 0.63 -44.16 32.34
N ALA A 265 -0.58 -44.73 32.31
CA ALA A 265 -1.62 -44.39 31.34
C ALA A 265 -2.10 -42.93 31.50
N ARG A 266 -2.34 -42.48 32.73
CA ARG A 266 -2.72 -41.08 33.03
C ARG A 266 -1.62 -40.10 32.63
N TYR A 267 -0.35 -40.41 32.92
CA TYR A 267 0.78 -39.58 32.50
C TYR A 267 0.92 -39.50 30.98
N ARG A 268 0.72 -40.61 30.24
CA ARG A 268 0.74 -40.59 28.77
C ARG A 268 -0.38 -39.72 28.19
N LEU A 269 -1.59 -39.80 28.74
CA LEU A 269 -2.71 -38.97 28.31
C LEU A 269 -2.47 -37.48 28.57
N ALA A 270 -2.00 -37.13 29.78
CA ALA A 270 -1.65 -35.76 30.12
C ALA A 270 -0.52 -35.20 29.23
N TRP A 271 0.49 -36.02 28.93
CA TRP A 271 1.60 -35.63 28.05
C TRP A 271 1.15 -35.42 26.59
N LEU A 272 0.26 -36.28 26.06
CA LEU A 272 -0.30 -36.11 24.72
C LEU A 272 -1.20 -34.87 24.63
N ALA A 273 -1.98 -34.56 25.67
CA ALA A 273 -2.77 -33.34 25.74
C ALA A 273 -1.87 -32.10 25.71
N ALA A 274 -0.83 -32.05 26.56
CA ALA A 274 0.13 -30.94 26.59
C ALA A 274 0.98 -30.81 25.30
N ARG A 275 1.11 -31.89 24.51
CA ARG A 275 1.78 -31.85 23.20
C ARG A 275 0.85 -31.32 22.09
N ARG A 276 -0.43 -31.66 22.14
CA ARG A 276 -1.45 -31.08 21.24
C ARG A 276 -1.62 -29.58 21.48
N ASP A 277 -1.64 -29.16 22.75
CA ASP A 277 -1.74 -27.74 23.13
C ASP A 277 -0.57 -26.93 22.56
N ARG A 278 0.66 -27.40 22.77
CA ARG A 278 1.86 -26.77 22.19
C ARG A 278 1.93 -26.77 20.66
N HIS A 279 1.17 -27.65 20.00
CA HIS A 279 1.03 -27.64 18.54
C HIS A 279 -0.04 -26.64 18.11
N ALA A 280 -1.13 -26.51 18.87
CA ALA A 280 -2.14 -25.48 18.67
C ALA A 280 -1.55 -24.08 18.88
N ASP A 281 -0.76 -23.88 19.93
CA ASP A 281 -0.06 -22.60 20.19
C ASP A 281 0.92 -22.25 19.07
N ARG A 282 1.68 -23.23 18.57
CA ARG A 282 2.59 -23.01 17.43
C ARG A 282 1.85 -22.73 16.13
N ALA A 283 0.70 -23.37 15.92
CA ALA A 283 -0.15 -23.08 14.77
C ALA A 283 -0.75 -21.66 14.89
N ALA A 284 -1.27 -21.29 16.06
CA ALA A 284 -1.78 -19.95 16.33
C ALA A 284 -0.69 -18.89 16.08
N MET A 285 0.49 -19.06 16.67
CA MET A 285 1.62 -18.15 16.45
C MET A 285 2.09 -18.11 14.99
N ALA A 286 2.04 -19.22 14.24
CA ALA A 286 2.37 -19.21 12.81
C ALA A 286 1.36 -18.41 11.97
N THR A 287 0.08 -18.38 12.39
CA THR A 287 -0.96 -17.56 11.75
C THR A 287 -0.79 -16.07 12.06
N GLU A 288 -0.27 -15.73 13.25
CA GLU A 288 -0.05 -14.35 13.69
C GLU A 288 1.32 -13.79 13.27
N LEU A 289 2.29 -14.65 12.97
CA LEU A 289 3.66 -14.27 12.58
C LEU A 289 3.71 -13.25 11.42
N PRO A 290 2.92 -13.37 10.33
CA PRO A 290 2.92 -12.38 9.26
C PRO A 290 2.45 -11.00 9.73
N LEU A 291 1.52 -10.95 10.69
CA LEU A 291 0.97 -9.72 11.24
C LEU A 291 1.98 -9.03 12.16
N VAL A 292 2.64 -9.80 13.04
CA VAL A 292 3.76 -9.32 13.86
C VAL A 292 4.89 -8.76 12.99
N GLN A 293 5.28 -9.49 11.94
CA GLN A 293 6.31 -9.03 10.99
C GLN A 293 5.89 -7.80 10.17
N ALA A 294 4.59 -7.59 9.94
CA ALA A 294 4.08 -6.39 9.28
C ALA A 294 4.18 -5.17 10.21
N VAL A 295 3.80 -5.32 11.48
CA VAL A 295 3.92 -4.27 12.51
C VAL A 295 5.39 -3.88 12.72
N GLU A 296 6.31 -4.85 12.78
CA GLU A 296 7.75 -4.58 12.89
C GLU A 296 8.30 -3.82 11.68
N ARG A 297 7.85 -4.15 10.45
CA ARG A 297 8.23 -3.41 9.24
C ARG A 297 7.75 -1.96 9.27
N VAL A 298 6.54 -1.71 9.78
CA VAL A 298 6.01 -0.35 9.95
C VAL A 298 6.80 0.44 11.00
N ARG A 299 7.15 -0.19 12.14
CA ARG A 299 8.03 0.43 13.15
C ARG A 299 9.41 0.76 12.60
N ALA A 300 10.02 -0.15 11.83
CA ALA A 300 11.32 0.07 11.19
C ALA A 300 11.26 1.17 10.10
N LEU A 301 10.13 1.34 9.41
CA LEU A 301 9.90 2.45 8.49
C LEU A 301 9.81 3.79 9.24
N ALA A 302 9.01 3.85 10.30
CA ALA A 302 8.86 5.04 11.14
C ALA A 302 10.21 5.48 11.75
N ALA A 303 11.03 4.54 12.22
CA ALA A 303 12.38 4.81 12.73
C ALA A 303 13.30 5.41 11.65
N ARG A 304 13.26 4.88 10.41
CA ARG A 304 14.04 5.42 9.29
C ARG A 304 13.57 6.82 8.87
N MET A 305 12.26 7.06 8.86
CA MET A 305 11.70 8.39 8.59
C MET A 305 12.16 9.42 9.63
N ARG A 306 12.33 9.02 10.89
CA ARG A 306 12.83 9.87 11.97
C ARG A 306 14.34 10.16 11.83
N ALA A 307 15.13 9.20 11.34
CA ALA A 307 16.59 9.33 11.21
C ALA A 307 17.06 10.10 9.96
N GLY A 308 16.29 10.08 8.86
CA GLY A 308 16.74 10.59 7.56
C GLY A 308 16.05 11.86 7.04
N SER A 309 15.09 12.44 7.76
CA SER A 309 14.28 13.57 7.26
C SER A 309 14.59 14.86 8.02
N PRO A 310 14.74 16.02 7.35
CA PRO A 310 14.84 17.31 8.02
C PRO A 310 13.59 17.51 8.91
N PRO A 311 13.73 18.19 10.07
CA PRO A 311 12.65 18.34 11.03
C PRO A 311 11.42 18.98 10.37
N GLY A 312 10.38 18.17 10.17
CA GLY A 312 9.22 18.51 9.35
C GLY A 312 8.20 17.37 9.33
N ALA A 313 7.29 17.39 8.35
CA ALA A 313 6.12 16.50 8.25
C ALA A 313 6.40 15.00 8.53
N ALA A 314 7.57 14.47 8.15
CA ALA A 314 7.94 13.08 8.39
C ALA A 314 8.00 12.69 9.88
N VAL A 315 8.44 13.61 10.77
CA VAL A 315 8.49 13.38 12.22
C VAL A 315 7.08 13.33 12.82
N TYR A 316 6.19 14.19 12.33
CA TYR A 316 4.78 14.22 12.74
C TYR A 316 4.06 12.92 12.36
N TYR A 317 4.25 12.42 11.14
CA TYR A 317 3.65 11.15 10.71
C TYR A 317 4.23 9.95 11.45
N ALA A 318 5.55 9.91 11.71
CA ALA A 318 6.17 8.84 12.49
C ALA A 318 5.61 8.76 13.93
N ALA A 319 5.43 9.91 14.60
CA ALA A 319 4.84 9.97 15.94
C ALA A 319 3.38 9.49 15.96
N ARG A 320 2.59 9.87 14.94
CA ARG A 320 1.18 9.46 14.83
C ARG A 320 1.02 7.96 14.57
N ILE A 321 1.92 7.36 13.79
CA ILE A 321 1.95 5.91 13.55
C ILE A 321 2.27 5.15 14.84
N GLU A 322 3.26 5.60 15.63
CA GLU A 322 3.60 4.97 16.91
C GLU A 322 2.45 5.08 17.93
N GLN A 323 1.78 6.23 18.00
CA GLN A 323 0.63 6.43 18.88
C GLN A 323 -0.56 5.53 18.49
N ALA A 324 -0.83 5.38 17.19
CA ALA A 324 -1.87 4.46 16.72
C ALA A 324 -1.55 3.00 17.10
N LEU A 325 -0.29 2.58 16.97
CA LEU A 325 0.14 1.24 17.37
C LEU A 325 0.07 1.03 18.90
N ALA A 326 0.34 2.06 19.70
CA ALA A 326 0.21 1.98 21.16
C ALA A 326 -1.25 1.82 21.59
N ASN A 327 -2.15 2.63 21.01
CA ASN A 327 -3.57 2.59 21.34
C ASN A 327 -4.25 1.27 20.95
N SER A 328 -3.84 0.65 19.83
CA SER A 328 -4.37 -0.66 19.43
C SER A 328 -4.00 -1.75 20.43
N ASN A 329 -2.78 -1.74 21.00
CA ASN A 329 -2.37 -2.69 22.03
C ASN A 329 -3.13 -2.49 23.35
N GLU A 330 -3.48 -1.26 23.70
CA GLU A 330 -4.28 -0.96 24.91
C GLU A 330 -5.74 -1.43 24.77
N GLN A 331 -6.30 -1.35 23.57
CA GLN A 331 -7.66 -1.84 23.28
C GLN A 331 -7.75 -3.37 23.31
N GLU A 332 -6.71 -4.09 22.86
CA GLU A 332 -6.67 -5.56 22.93
C GLU A 332 -6.53 -6.10 24.37
N HIS A 333 -5.97 -5.33 25.30
CA HIS A 333 -5.87 -5.72 26.72
C HIS A 333 -7.08 -5.32 27.57
N ALA A 334 -7.94 -4.43 27.05
CA ALA A 334 -9.15 -3.98 27.74
C ALA A 334 -10.41 -4.81 27.40
N ALA A 335 -10.34 -5.64 26.35
CA ALA A 335 -11.39 -6.56 25.93
C ALA A 335 -11.17 -7.97 26.51
#